data_AF-X8AGU5-F1
#
_entry.id   AF-X8AGU5-F1
#
_cell.length_a   1.000
_cell.length_b   1.000
_cell.length_c   1.000
_cell.angle_alpha   90.00
_cell.angle_beta   90.00
_cell.angle_gamma   90.00
#
_symmetry.space_group_name_H-M   'P 1'
#
loop_
_entity.id
_entity.type
_entity.pdbx_description
1 polymer ?
#
loop_
_entity_poly.entity_id
_entity_poly.type
_entity_poly.pdbx_seq_one_letter_code
_entity_poly.pdbx_strand_id
1 'polypeptide(L)'
;MGGPEVLPIAELARRYLAAVGKRRPVVSLPLPGRVSRGYRTGGNLTPEHAVGTIPFERYLDEQLAAGTWPYSDAIRSYLRLPRRFRSR
;
A
#
# COMPACT_ATOMS: atom_id res chain seq x y z
N MET A 1 -1.48 4.98 16.27
CA MET A 1 -0.69 3.74 16.38
C MET A 1 -0.14 3.44 15.01
N GLY A 2 1.19 3.55 14.84
CA GLY A 2 1.90 3.28 13.59
C GLY A 2 2.76 2.02 13.68
N GLY A 3 3.18 1.52 12.53
CA GLY A 3 4.24 0.50 12.44
C GLY A 3 5.62 1.06 12.83
N PRO A 4 6.66 0.23 12.81
CA PRO A 4 7.99 0.61 13.28
C PRO A 4 8.69 1.65 12.37
N GLU A 5 8.18 1.86 11.15
CA GLU A 5 8.81 2.70 10.14
C GLU A 5 7.78 3.59 9.42
N VAL A 6 8.19 4.83 9.11
CA VAL A 6 7.47 5.71 8.18
C VAL A 6 8.08 5.50 6.79
N LEU A 7 7.30 4.96 5.85
CA LEU A 7 7.76 4.67 4.50
C LEU A 7 7.07 5.57 3.46
N PRO A 8 7.81 6.05 2.45
CA PRO A 8 7.20 6.69 1.28
C PRO A 8 6.24 5.73 0.57
N ILE A 9 5.12 6.24 0.08
CA ILE A 9 4.11 5.41 -0.62
C ILE A 9 4.69 4.66 -1.84
N ALA A 10 5.65 5.27 -2.54
CA ALA A 10 6.33 4.63 -3.66
C ALA A 10 7.14 3.40 -3.23
N GLU A 11 7.72 3.45 -2.04
CA GLU A 11 8.50 2.36 -1.48
C GLU A 11 7.59 1.21 -1.04
N LEU A 12 6.49 1.52 -0.35
CA LEU A 12 5.44 0.55 -0.04
C LEU A 12 4.93 -0.17 -1.31
N ALA A 13 4.68 0.58 -2.38
CA ALA A 13 4.24 0.01 -3.65
C ALA A 13 5.28 -0.92 -4.28
N ARG A 14 6.57 -0.55 -4.26
CA ARG A 14 7.65 -1.40 -4.78
C ARG A 14 7.81 -2.68 -3.98
N ARG A 15 7.84 -2.59 -2.64
CA ARG A 15 7.93 -3.75 -1.74
C ARG A 15 6.77 -4.71 -1.96
N TYR A 16 5.55 -4.18 -2.07
CA TYR A 16 4.38 -4.98 -2.42
C TYR A 16 4.52 -5.66 -3.79
N LEU A 17 4.87 -4.91 -4.83
CA LEU A 17 5.03 -5.45 -6.19
C LEU A 17 6.10 -6.54 -6.25
N ALA A 18 7.21 -6.37 -5.53
CA ALA A 18 8.26 -7.37 -5.40
C ALA A 18 7.75 -8.63 -4.71
N ALA A 19 7.09 -8.50 -3.55
CA ALA A 19 6.55 -9.62 -2.78
C ALA A 19 5.52 -10.45 -3.59
N VAL A 20 4.65 -9.79 -4.36
CA VAL A 20 3.66 -10.48 -5.21
C VAL A 20 4.19 -10.89 -6.60
N GLY A 21 5.49 -10.71 -6.87
CA GLY A 21 6.14 -11.11 -8.12
C GLY A 21 5.71 -10.31 -9.37
N LYS A 22 5.23 -9.07 -9.22
CA LYS A 22 4.73 -8.22 -10.32
C LYS A 22 5.73 -7.13 -10.70
N ARG A 23 6.00 -6.99 -12.00
CA ARG A 23 6.80 -5.88 -12.55
C ARG A 23 5.90 -4.81 -13.14
N ARG A 24 5.60 -3.77 -12.37
CA ARG A 24 4.80 -2.60 -12.81
C ARG A 24 5.53 -1.30 -12.46
N PRO A 25 5.50 -0.27 -13.33
CA PRO A 25 6.12 1.01 -13.02
C PRO A 25 5.38 1.71 -11.87
N VAL A 26 6.16 2.30 -10.94
CA VAL A 26 5.64 3.15 -9.86
C VAL A 26 5.96 4.59 -10.23
N VAL A 27 4.93 5.35 -10.59
CA VAL A 27 5.05 6.75 -11.02
C VAL A 27 4.44 7.67 -9.98
N SER A 28 5.07 8.83 -9.77
CA SER A 28 4.54 9.87 -8.88
C SER A 28 3.70 10.85 -9.68
N LEU A 29 2.46 11.06 -9.28
CA LEU A 29 1.56 12.04 -9.87
C LEU A 29 1.29 13.17 -8.86
N PRO A 30 1.45 14.44 -9.26
CA PRO A 30 1.09 15.55 -8.38
C PRO A 30 -0.43 15.60 -8.21
N LEU A 31 -0.90 15.46 -6.96
CA LEU A 31 -2.31 15.58 -6.64
C LEU A 31 -2.60 16.99 -6.08
N PRO A 32 -3.49 17.78 -6.70
CA PRO A 32 -3.89 19.06 -6.13
C PRO A 32 -4.85 18.88 -4.94
N GLY A 33 -5.05 19.95 -4.17
CA GLY A 33 -6.08 20.03 -3.13
C GLY A 33 -5.60 19.80 -1.69
N ARG A 34 -6.49 20.12 -0.75
CA ARG A 34 -6.21 20.13 0.70
C ARG A 34 -5.87 18.73 1.24
N VAL A 35 -6.55 17.70 0.74
CA VAL A 35 -6.31 16.30 1.14
C VAL A 35 -4.88 15.88 0.81
N SER A 36 -4.45 16.09 -0.44
CA SER A 36 -3.07 15.84 -0.87
C SER A 36 -2.05 16.60 -0.03
N ARG A 37 -2.34 17.86 0.33
CA ARG A 37 -1.48 18.63 1.24
C ARG A 37 -1.40 17.97 2.62
N GLY A 38 -2.53 17.53 3.18
CA GLY A 38 -2.58 16.84 4.47
C GLY A 38 -1.75 15.56 4.50
N TYR A 39 -1.81 14.74 3.44
CA TYR A 39 -0.95 13.56 3.29
C TYR A 39 0.53 13.95 3.17
N ARG A 40 0.86 14.98 2.38
CA ARG A 40 2.25 15.45 2.23
C ARG A 40 2.83 16.00 3.53
N THR A 41 2.01 16.60 4.38
CA THR A 41 2.43 17.07 5.71
C THR A 41 2.41 15.95 6.77
N GLY A 42 2.15 14.70 6.38
CA GLY A 42 2.16 13.56 7.29
C GLY A 42 0.94 13.48 8.22
N GLY A 43 -0.18 14.13 7.89
CA GLY A 43 -1.40 14.09 8.72
C GLY A 43 -2.03 12.70 8.89
N ASN A 44 -1.58 11.72 8.10
CA ASN A 44 -1.96 10.30 8.21
C ASN A 44 -0.91 9.45 8.95
N LEU A 45 0.22 10.03 9.35
CA LEU A 45 1.31 9.35 10.03
C LEU A 45 1.17 9.52 11.54
N THR A 46 1.82 8.63 12.30
CA THR A 46 1.88 8.72 13.77
C THR A 46 3.29 8.41 14.28
N PRO A 47 4.33 9.17 13.87
CA PRO A 47 5.72 8.87 14.23
C PRO A 47 5.97 8.90 15.74
N GLU A 48 5.21 9.71 16.50
CA GLU A 48 5.29 9.80 17.95
C GLU A 48 4.58 8.63 18.66
N HIS A 49 3.89 7.77 17.93
CA HIS A 49 3.13 6.64 18.47
C HIS A 49 3.28 5.38 17.58
N ALA A 50 4.54 5.03 17.29
CA ALA A 50 4.94 3.82 16.57
C ALA A 50 5.02 2.60 17.50
N VAL A 51 3.87 2.00 17.82
CA VAL A 51 3.77 0.82 18.72
C VAL A 51 3.77 -0.52 17.97
N GLY A 52 3.61 -0.50 16.66
CA GLY A 52 3.72 -1.70 15.83
C GLY A 52 5.17 -2.13 15.71
N THR A 53 5.41 -3.44 15.80
CA THR A 53 6.76 -4.02 15.81
C THR A 53 7.10 -4.80 14.54
N ILE A 54 6.11 -4.99 13.66
CA ILE A 54 6.26 -5.79 12.44
C ILE A 54 6.60 -4.86 11.26
N PRO A 55 7.76 -5.06 10.59
CA PRO A 55 8.09 -4.36 9.36
C PRO A 55 7.10 -4.71 8.25
N PHE A 56 6.96 -3.81 7.28
CA PHE A 56 5.97 -3.98 6.21
C PHE A 56 6.17 -5.26 5.38
N GLU A 57 7.42 -5.62 5.07
CA GLU A 57 7.77 -6.84 4.33
C GLU A 57 7.35 -8.10 5.05
N ARG A 58 7.59 -8.16 6.38
CA ARG A 58 7.19 -9.31 7.18
C ARG A 58 5.68 -9.49 7.17
N TYR A 59 4.93 -8.39 7.27
CA TYR A 59 3.48 -8.43 7.10
C TYR A 59 3.08 -8.98 5.72
N LEU A 60 3.76 -8.56 4.63
CA LEU A 60 3.48 -9.10 3.29
C LEU A 60 3.75 -10.60 3.20
N ASP A 61 4.87 -11.07 3.74
CA ASP A 61 5.25 -12.48 3.75
C ASP A 61 4.22 -13.33 4.51
N GLU A 62 3.79 -12.86 5.69
CA GLU A 62 2.79 -13.53 6.53
C GLU A 62 1.44 -13.63 5.80
N GLN A 63 0.99 -12.57 5.13
CA GLN A 63 -0.26 -12.59 4.36
C GLN A 63 -0.19 -13.53 3.15
N LEU A 64 0.93 -13.52 2.43
CA LEU A 64 1.15 -14.40 1.28
C LEU A 64 1.24 -15.87 1.70
N ALA A 65 1.91 -16.18 2.81
CA ALA A 65 1.95 -17.51 3.39
C ALA A 65 0.54 -17.99 3.81
N ALA A 66 -0.30 -17.09 4.30
CA ALA A 66 -1.71 -17.35 4.60
C ALA A 66 -2.61 -17.49 3.34
N GLY A 67 -2.04 -17.44 2.13
CA GLY A 67 -2.79 -17.50 0.87
C GLY A 67 -3.65 -16.26 0.59
N THR A 68 -3.50 -15.20 1.40
CA THR A 68 -4.26 -13.97 1.27
C THR A 68 -3.48 -12.99 0.40
N TRP A 69 -4.08 -12.53 -0.69
CA TRP A 69 -3.48 -11.45 -1.48
C TRP A 69 -3.87 -10.11 -0.84
N PRO A 70 -2.92 -9.37 -0.22
CA PRO A 70 -3.26 -8.11 0.42
C PRO A 70 -3.89 -7.16 -0.60
N TYR A 71 -5.06 -6.61 -0.28
CA TYR A 71 -5.76 -5.60 -1.09
C TYR A 71 -6.26 -6.04 -2.47
N SER A 72 -6.24 -7.34 -2.81
CA SER A 72 -6.76 -7.84 -4.10
C SER A 72 -8.24 -7.53 -4.31
N ASP A 73 -9.01 -7.54 -3.22
CA ASP A 73 -10.44 -7.25 -3.25
C ASP A 73 -10.74 -5.78 -2.96
N ALA A 74 -9.82 -5.06 -2.30
CA ALA A 74 -10.03 -3.67 -1.91
C ALA A 74 -10.23 -2.75 -3.13
N ILE A 75 -9.41 -2.89 -4.18
CA ILE A 75 -9.59 -2.07 -5.39
C ILE A 75 -10.93 -2.40 -6.07
N ARG A 76 -11.35 -3.66 -6.04
CA ARG A 76 -12.62 -4.13 -6.62
C ARG A 76 -13.83 -3.68 -5.80
N SER A 77 -13.69 -3.54 -4.48
CA SER A 77 -14.76 -3.06 -3.59
C SER A 77 -14.91 -1.54 -3.64
N TYR A 78 -13.79 -0.80 -3.78
CA TYR A 78 -13.81 0.66 -3.81
C TYR A 78 -14.07 1.26 -5.19
N LEU A 79 -13.64 0.58 -6.26
CA LEU A 79 -13.91 1.00 -7.62
C LEU A 79 -14.90 0.02 -8.25
N ARG A 80 -16.13 0.51 -8.54
CA ARG A 80 -17.11 -0.19 -9.37
C ARG A 80 -16.60 -0.29 -10.82
N LEU A 81 -15.54 -1.05 -11.05
CA LEU A 81 -14.99 -1.31 -12.37
C LEU A 81 -15.84 -2.40 -13.03
N PRO A 82 -16.43 -2.16 -14.21
CA PRO A 82 -17.15 -3.19 -14.94
C PRO A 82 -16.21 -4.37 -15.26
N ARG A 83 -16.76 -5.59 -15.20
CA ARG A 83 -16.08 -6.89 -15.34
C ARG A 83 -15.36 -7.09 -16.67
N ARG A 84 -14.28 -6.36 -16.92
CA ARG A 84 -13.33 -6.68 -17.98
C ARG A 84 -11.96 -6.70 -17.35
N PHE A 85 -11.54 -7.88 -16.92
CA PHE A 85 -10.18 -8.40 -17.08
C PHE A 85 -10.13 -9.79 -16.40
N ARG A 86 -10.38 -10.84 -17.21
CA ARG A 86 -9.97 -12.21 -16.92
C ARG A 86 -9.02 -12.67 -18.04
N SER A 87 -7.85 -13.12 -17.59
CA SER A 87 -6.95 -14.15 -18.16
C SER A 87 -6.37 -13.96 -19.56
N ARG A 88 -5.04 -14.08 -19.67
CA ARG A 88 -4.48 -15.41 -19.94
C ARG A 88 -3.78 -15.88 -18.69
#